data_AF-A0A7W1K6K9-F1
#
_entry.id   AF-A0A7W1K6K9-F1
#
_cell.length_a   1.000
_cell.length_b   1.000
_cell.length_c   1.000
_cell.angle_alpha   90.00
_cell.angle_beta   90.00
_cell.angle_gamma   90.00
#
_symmetry.space_group_name_H-M   'P 1'
#
loop_
_entity.id
_entity.type
_entity.pdbx_description
1 polymer ?
#
loop_
_entity_poly.entity_id
_entity_poly.type
_entity_poly.pdbx_seq_one_letter_code
_entity_poly.pdbx_strand_id
1 'polypeptide(L)'
;MPHLRLSRLPLLAAALACLALAAVAVAVASSRADASLVTRASQTCTPPRYPGAGYFTSKIRVTNIGCAYAKKFVVAHYRCRIRNSGVDGVCRRVNDFKCTETRNRIPTEIEARVTCNRGTQRIVHTYQQNIE
;
A
#
# COMPACT_ATOMS: atom_id res chain seq x y z
N MET A 1 -41.30 39.83 58.46
CA MET A 1 -41.23 40.68 57.25
C MET A 1 -40.31 41.86 57.55
N PRO A 2 -39.54 42.32 56.56
CA PRO A 2 -38.07 42.30 56.54
C PRO A 2 -37.50 43.66 57.02
N HIS A 3 -36.20 43.95 57.11
CA HIS A 3 -35.20 43.99 56.05
C HIS A 3 -33.80 44.24 56.65
N LEU A 4 -32.84 43.48 56.14
CA LEU A 4 -31.46 43.83 55.78
C LEU A 4 -30.59 44.63 56.78
N ARG A 5 -29.99 43.86 57.69
CA ARG A 5 -28.53 43.66 57.92
C ARG A 5 -27.56 44.82 57.62
N LEU A 6 -27.31 45.63 58.66
CA LEU A 6 -26.03 45.77 59.37
C LEU A 6 -24.98 44.68 58.97
N SER A 7 -23.67 44.90 58.94
CA SER A 7 -22.81 45.92 59.53
C SER A 7 -21.35 45.51 59.26
N ARG A 8 -20.45 46.50 59.30
CA ARG A 8 -19.09 46.43 59.87
C ARG A 8 -18.05 45.52 59.19
N LEU A 9 -17.12 46.19 58.49
CA LEU A 9 -15.66 46.27 58.78
C LEU A 9 -15.11 45.36 59.89
N PRO A 10 -13.78 45.09 59.95
CA PRO A 10 -12.69 45.19 58.97
C PRO A 10 -11.85 43.88 58.99
N LEU A 11 -10.55 43.96 58.65
CA LEU A 11 -9.45 42.98 58.86
C LEU A 11 -8.86 42.37 57.59
N LEU A 12 -7.84 43.09 57.10
CA LEU A 12 -6.56 42.56 56.64
C LEU A 12 -6.25 41.16 57.18
N ALA A 13 -6.46 40.12 56.37
CA ALA A 13 -5.94 38.78 56.61
C ALA A 13 -6.03 37.94 55.33
N ALA A 14 -4.93 37.83 54.58
CA ALA A 14 -4.55 36.67 53.76
C ALA A 14 -3.25 37.04 53.01
N ALA A 15 -2.11 36.97 53.67
CA ALA A 15 -1.30 35.75 53.81
C ALA A 15 -0.36 35.52 52.62
N LEU A 16 0.91 35.82 52.88
CA LEU A 16 2.10 35.19 52.29
C LEU A 16 1.90 33.69 52.01
N ALA A 17 2.19 33.26 50.77
CA ALA A 17 2.61 31.90 50.39
C ALA A 17 2.81 31.88 48.86
N CYS A 18 3.77 31.23 48.22
CA CYS A 18 4.96 30.50 48.63
C CYS A 18 5.82 30.37 47.36
N LEU A 19 7.08 30.77 47.43
CA LEU A 19 8.15 30.25 46.59
C LEU A 19 8.32 28.76 46.95
N ALA A 20 8.00 27.82 46.05
CA ALA A 20 8.61 26.48 45.91
C ALA A 20 7.68 25.54 45.13
N LEU A 21 8.28 24.46 44.63
CA LEU A 21 7.74 23.32 43.87
C LEU A 21 7.63 23.55 42.35
N ALA A 22 8.12 22.69 41.47
CA ALA A 22 8.98 21.52 41.61
C ALA A 22 9.44 21.17 40.19
N ALA A 23 10.69 20.73 40.06
CA ALA A 23 11.18 20.08 38.86
C ALA A 23 10.31 18.86 38.53
N VAL A 24 9.66 18.84 37.38
CA VAL A 24 9.13 17.62 36.77
C VAL A 24 9.77 17.48 35.41
N ALA A 25 10.84 16.70 35.37
CA ALA A 25 11.40 16.16 34.15
C ALA A 25 10.35 15.27 33.48
N VAL A 26 9.69 15.77 32.45
CA VAL A 26 8.85 14.94 31.58
C VAL A 26 9.78 14.19 30.64
N ALA A 27 10.20 13.00 31.08
CA ALA A 27 10.79 12.00 30.19
C ALA A 27 9.71 11.59 29.17
N VAL A 28 9.71 12.23 28.00
CA VAL A 28 8.91 11.80 26.86
C VAL A 28 9.55 10.52 26.32
N ALA A 29 9.17 9.38 26.90
CA ALA A 29 9.46 8.08 26.33
C ALA A 29 8.76 8.01 24.96
N SER A 30 9.52 8.30 23.91
CA SER A 30 9.09 8.08 22.53
C SER A 30 9.05 6.57 22.32
N SER A 31 7.88 5.98 22.57
CA SER A 31 7.55 4.62 22.14
C SER A 31 7.63 4.60 20.61
N ARG A 32 8.82 4.32 20.07
CA ARG A 32 8.94 3.90 18.67
C ARG A 32 8.19 2.57 18.59
N ALA A 33 6.95 2.63 18.12
CA ALA A 33 6.28 1.45 17.61
C ALA A 33 7.16 0.92 16.48
N ASP A 34 7.97 -0.09 16.78
CA ASP A 34 8.59 -0.93 15.77
C ASP A 34 7.46 -1.53 14.95
N ALA A 35 7.12 -0.86 13.85
CA ALA A 35 6.28 -1.41 12.81
C ALA A 35 7.08 -2.56 12.19
N SER A 36 7.03 -3.72 12.86
CA SER A 36 7.55 -4.97 12.34
C SER A 36 6.93 -5.14 10.96
N LEU A 37 7.76 -5.00 9.91
CA LEU A 37 7.34 -5.16 8.54
C LEU A 37 6.81 -6.59 8.41
N VAL A 38 5.50 -6.77 8.54
CA VAL A 38 4.83 -8.04 8.26
C VAL A 38 4.95 -8.27 6.76
N THR A 39 6.10 -8.81 6.36
CA THR A 39 6.33 -9.34 5.03
C THR A 39 5.44 -10.56 4.90
N ARG A 40 4.31 -10.41 4.21
CA ARG A 40 3.52 -11.57 3.79
C ARG A 40 4.40 -12.41 2.87
N ALA A 41 4.52 -13.68 3.23
CA ALA A 41 5.23 -14.68 2.46
C ALA A 41 4.80 -14.66 0.98
N SER A 42 5.72 -15.07 0.10
CA SER A 42 5.38 -15.22 -1.32
C SER A 42 4.26 -16.23 -1.49
N GLN A 43 3.25 -15.89 -2.29
CA GLN A 43 2.12 -16.75 -2.59
C GLN A 43 2.04 -17.04 -4.08
N THR A 44 1.47 -18.18 -4.41
CA THR A 44 1.20 -18.58 -5.80
C THR A 44 -0.30 -18.62 -6.03
N CYS A 45 -0.76 -18.00 -7.11
CA CYS A 45 -2.16 -17.84 -7.45
C CYS A 45 -2.46 -18.48 -8.80
N THR A 46 -3.61 -19.14 -8.93
CA THR A 46 -4.11 -19.58 -10.23
C THR A 46 -4.46 -18.35 -11.09
N PRO A 47 -3.97 -18.27 -12.33
CA PRO A 47 -4.27 -17.15 -13.22
C PRO A 47 -5.76 -17.16 -13.63
N PRO A 48 -6.34 -16.00 -13.97
CA PRO A 48 -7.66 -15.95 -14.57
C PRO A 48 -7.62 -16.42 -16.03
N ARG A 49 -8.78 -16.48 -16.68
CA ARG A 49 -8.84 -16.65 -18.14
C ARG A 49 -8.11 -15.49 -18.83
N TYR A 50 -7.32 -15.82 -19.85
CA TYR A 50 -6.65 -14.82 -20.67
C TYR A 50 -7.67 -14.10 -21.56
N PRO A 51 -7.67 -12.76 -21.67
CA PRO A 51 -8.78 -12.06 -22.33
C PRO A 51 -8.79 -12.10 -23.86
N GLY A 52 -7.69 -12.50 -24.51
CA GLY A 52 -7.58 -12.57 -25.97
C GLY A 52 -7.01 -13.91 -26.46
N ALA A 53 -6.48 -13.93 -27.69
CA ALA A 53 -5.82 -15.10 -28.26
C ALA A 53 -4.48 -15.37 -27.55
N GLY A 54 -4.49 -16.31 -26.60
CA GLY A 54 -3.34 -16.65 -25.78
C GLY A 54 -3.74 -17.22 -24.43
N TYR A 55 -2.77 -17.42 -23.55
CA TYR A 55 -2.99 -17.94 -22.20
C TYR A 55 -1.86 -17.57 -21.24
N PHE A 56 -2.12 -17.65 -19.93
CA PHE A 56 -1.06 -17.54 -18.92
C PHE A 56 -0.31 -18.87 -18.83
N THR A 57 0.99 -18.87 -19.07
CA THR A 57 1.81 -20.11 -19.12
C THR A 57 2.24 -20.60 -17.73
N SER A 58 2.12 -19.75 -16.69
CA SER A 58 2.44 -20.13 -15.32
C SER A 58 1.49 -19.52 -14.30
N LYS A 59 1.59 -20.04 -13.07
CA LYS A 59 0.90 -19.46 -11.91
C LYS A 59 1.43 -18.05 -11.63
N ILE A 60 0.56 -17.17 -11.14
CA ILE A 60 0.95 -15.81 -10.74
C ILE A 60 1.66 -15.91 -9.39
N ARG A 61 2.91 -15.44 -9.30
CA ARG A 61 3.64 -15.35 -8.03
C ARG A 61 3.52 -13.94 -7.48
N VAL A 62 3.15 -13.81 -6.22
CA VAL A 62 2.96 -12.51 -5.57
C VAL A 62 3.69 -12.43 -4.24
N THR A 63 4.08 -11.22 -3.86
CA THR A 63 4.64 -10.89 -2.55
C THR A 63 3.90 -9.67 -2.01
N ASN A 64 3.46 -9.71 -0.74
CA ASN A 64 2.73 -8.61 -0.09
C ASN A 64 1.45 -8.15 -0.83
N ILE A 65 0.81 -9.07 -1.57
CA ILE A 65 -0.42 -8.84 -2.35
C ILE A 65 -1.29 -10.08 -2.29
N GLY A 66 -2.62 -9.92 -2.24
CA GLY A 66 -3.56 -11.04 -2.31
C GLY A 66 -3.88 -11.50 -3.74
N CYS A 67 -4.16 -12.79 -3.91
CA CYS A 67 -4.46 -13.40 -5.21
C CYS A 67 -5.64 -12.76 -5.96
N ALA A 68 -6.67 -12.29 -5.25
CA ALA A 68 -7.81 -11.63 -5.87
C ALA A 68 -7.40 -10.34 -6.61
N TYR A 69 -6.53 -9.54 -6.00
CA TYR A 69 -5.96 -8.35 -6.63
C TYR A 69 -5.06 -8.75 -7.81
N ALA A 70 -4.20 -9.75 -7.60
CA ALA A 70 -3.26 -10.22 -8.61
C ALA A 70 -3.96 -10.66 -9.92
N LYS A 71 -5.08 -11.38 -9.80
CA LYS A 71 -5.91 -11.79 -10.96
C LYS A 71 -6.43 -10.57 -11.73
N LYS A 72 -6.97 -9.56 -11.04
CA LYS A 72 -7.44 -8.32 -11.67
C LYS A 72 -6.28 -7.55 -12.31
N PHE A 73 -5.13 -7.54 -11.64
CA PHE A 73 -3.93 -6.84 -12.10
C PHE A 73 -3.38 -7.40 -13.42
N VAL A 74 -3.25 -8.72 -13.56
CA VAL A 74 -2.70 -9.31 -14.79
C VAL A 74 -3.61 -9.04 -16.01
N VAL A 75 -4.93 -8.97 -15.80
CA VAL A 75 -5.88 -8.55 -16.82
C VAL A 75 -5.73 -7.06 -17.15
N ALA A 76 -5.54 -6.20 -16.14
CA ALA A 76 -5.27 -4.78 -16.36
C ALA A 76 -3.96 -4.55 -17.14
N HIS A 77 -2.92 -5.34 -16.85
CA HIS A 77 -1.67 -5.33 -17.60
C HIS A 77 -1.88 -5.70 -19.07
N TYR A 78 -2.60 -6.79 -19.35
CA TYR A 78 -3.00 -7.14 -20.73
C TYR A 78 -3.72 -5.97 -21.42
N ARG A 79 -4.75 -5.39 -20.79
CA ARG A 79 -5.52 -4.27 -21.37
C ARG A 79 -4.65 -3.04 -21.64
N CYS A 80 -3.71 -2.74 -20.76
CA CYS A 80 -2.75 -1.66 -20.97
C CYS A 80 -1.88 -1.92 -22.21
N ARG A 81 -1.34 -3.14 -22.35
CA ARG A 81 -0.54 -3.53 -23.52
C ARG A 81 -1.33 -3.35 -24.83
N ILE A 82 -2.52 -3.95 -24.90
CA ILE A 82 -3.36 -3.91 -26.10
C ILE A 82 -3.71 -2.47 -26.49
N ARG A 83 -4.04 -1.63 -25.51
CA ARG A 83 -4.34 -0.21 -25.77
C ARG A 83 -3.13 0.58 -26.30
N ASN A 84 -1.92 0.24 -25.87
CA ASN A 84 -0.73 0.98 -26.27
C ASN A 84 -0.34 0.70 -27.73
N SER A 85 -0.30 -0.57 -28.14
CA SER A 85 0.08 -0.95 -29.52
C SER A 85 -0.38 -2.37 -29.89
N GLY A 86 -1.54 -2.80 -29.41
CA GLY A 86 -2.07 -4.14 -29.70
C GLY A 86 -1.16 -5.27 -29.18
N VAL A 87 -0.98 -6.29 -30.00
CA VAL A 87 -0.14 -7.47 -29.70
C VAL A 87 1.31 -7.07 -29.37
N ASP A 88 1.82 -6.04 -30.04
CA ASP A 88 3.19 -5.56 -29.85
C ASP A 88 3.32 -4.61 -28.65
N GLY A 89 2.22 -4.07 -28.16
CA GLY A 89 2.20 -3.07 -27.10
C GLY A 89 2.82 -3.58 -25.79
N VAL A 90 3.65 -2.75 -25.17
CA VAL A 90 4.28 -3.00 -23.86
C VAL A 90 3.60 -2.11 -22.82
N CYS A 91 3.50 -2.60 -21.58
CA CYS A 91 2.99 -1.79 -20.48
C CYS A 91 4.03 -1.66 -19.36
N ARG A 92 4.65 -0.48 -19.25
CA ARG A 92 5.67 -0.21 -18.22
C ARG A 92 5.09 0.16 -16.85
N ARG A 93 3.82 0.57 -16.79
CA ARG A 93 3.14 0.96 -15.56
C ARG A 93 1.68 0.54 -15.52
N VAL A 94 1.26 -0.08 -14.41
CA VAL A 94 -0.13 -0.48 -14.15
C VAL A 94 -0.44 -0.22 -12.68
N ASN A 95 -1.44 0.59 -12.36
CA ASN A 95 -1.85 0.88 -10.97
C ASN A 95 -0.66 1.21 -10.04
N ASP A 96 0.24 2.08 -10.49
CA ASP A 96 1.49 2.49 -9.83
C ASP A 96 2.59 1.42 -9.71
N PHE A 97 2.35 0.20 -10.17
CA PHE A 97 3.41 -0.77 -10.32
C PHE A 97 4.29 -0.43 -11.51
N LYS A 98 5.61 -0.48 -11.33
CA LYS A 98 6.58 -0.44 -12.41
C LYS A 98 6.79 -1.87 -12.92
N CYS A 99 6.51 -2.09 -14.20
CA CYS A 99 6.56 -3.39 -14.84
C CYS A 99 7.73 -3.48 -15.80
N THR A 100 8.48 -4.57 -15.68
CA THR A 100 9.48 -4.99 -16.65
C THR A 100 8.96 -6.25 -17.34
N GLU A 101 9.02 -6.23 -18.65
CA GLU A 101 8.55 -7.31 -19.50
C GLU A 101 9.71 -7.80 -20.37
N THR A 102 10.01 -9.09 -20.27
CA THR A 102 10.97 -9.78 -21.13
C THR A 102 10.18 -10.67 -22.07
N ARG A 103 10.41 -10.53 -23.37
CA ARG A 103 9.70 -11.28 -24.41
C ARG A 103 10.66 -12.14 -25.20
N ASN A 104 10.20 -13.33 -25.53
CA ASN A 104 10.70 -14.13 -26.63
C ASN A 104 9.63 -14.14 -27.72
N ARG A 105 9.97 -13.74 -28.94
CA ARG A 105 9.04 -13.67 -30.06
C ARG A 105 9.52 -14.62 -31.15
N ILE A 106 8.59 -15.44 -31.63
CA ILE A 106 8.72 -16.17 -32.90
C ILE A 106 7.58 -15.71 -33.84
N PRO A 107 7.56 -16.12 -35.12
CA PRO A 107 6.59 -15.58 -36.09
C PRO A 107 5.11 -15.74 -35.71
N THR A 108 4.77 -16.79 -34.94
CA THR A 108 3.38 -17.14 -34.61
C THR A 108 2.98 -16.82 -33.17
N GLU A 109 3.94 -16.53 -32.29
CA GLU A 109 3.66 -16.32 -30.87
C GLU A 109 4.69 -15.45 -30.15
N ILE A 110 4.22 -14.85 -29.05
CA ILE A 110 5.02 -14.16 -28.06
C ILE A 110 4.91 -14.93 -26.76
N GLU A 111 6.03 -15.38 -26.23
CA GLU A 111 6.15 -15.78 -24.84
C GLU A 111 6.75 -14.63 -24.05
N ALA A 112 6.19 -14.31 -22.88
CA ALA A 112 6.73 -13.24 -22.07
C ALA A 112 6.67 -13.52 -20.58
N ARG A 113 7.66 -12.96 -19.88
CA ARG A 113 7.70 -12.87 -18.42
C ARG A 113 7.59 -11.42 -17.99
N VAL A 114 6.63 -11.16 -17.12
CA VAL A 114 6.37 -9.83 -16.59
C VAL A 114 6.64 -9.84 -15.09
N THR A 115 7.44 -8.88 -14.63
CA THR A 115 7.67 -8.60 -13.22
C THR A 115 7.26 -7.16 -12.93
N CYS A 116 6.31 -6.99 -12.03
CA CYS A 116 5.81 -5.68 -11.62
C CYS A 116 6.07 -5.47 -10.12
N ASN A 117 6.62 -4.31 -9.76
CA ASN A 117 6.96 -3.97 -8.37
C ASN A 117 6.37 -2.61 -7.96
N ARG A 118 5.97 -2.50 -6.68
CA ARG A 118 5.54 -1.26 -6.03
C ARG A 118 5.91 -1.31 -4.54
N GLY A 119 6.97 -0.61 -4.14
CA GLY A 119 7.52 -0.76 -2.80
C GLY A 119 7.91 -2.21 -2.52
N THR A 120 7.39 -2.77 -1.42
CA THR A 120 7.60 -4.18 -1.03
C THR A 120 6.66 -5.17 -1.74
N GLN A 121 5.77 -4.68 -2.60
CA GLN A 121 4.78 -5.49 -3.32
C GLN A 121 5.34 -5.94 -4.67
N ARG A 122 5.14 -7.22 -5.01
CA ARG A 122 5.62 -7.80 -6.27
C ARG A 122 4.58 -8.72 -6.90
N ILE A 123 4.46 -8.66 -8.23
CA ILE A 123 3.64 -9.58 -9.05
C ILE A 123 4.51 -10.08 -10.20
N VAL A 124 4.62 -11.39 -10.35
CA VAL A 124 5.29 -12.05 -11.47
C VAL A 124 4.31 -12.98 -12.15
N HIS A 125 4.20 -12.89 -13.47
CA HIS A 125 3.41 -13.82 -14.28
C HIS A 125 4.07 -13.99 -15.65
N THR A 126 3.70 -15.07 -16.33
CA THR A 126 4.09 -15.33 -17.71
C THR A 126 2.86 -15.55 -18.56
N TYR A 127 2.95 -15.22 -19.84
CA TYR A 127 1.89 -15.47 -20.81
C TYR A 127 2.47 -15.85 -22.17
N GLN A 128 1.68 -16.58 -22.94
CA GLN A 128 1.83 -16.74 -24.37
C GLN A 128 0.69 -15.97 -25.05
N GLN A 129 1.00 -15.32 -26.17
CA GLN A 129 0.01 -14.65 -27.03
C GLN A 129 0.25 -15.03 -28.48
N ASN A 130 -0.81 -15.33 -29.21
CA ASN A 130 -0.73 -15.61 -30.65
C ASN A 130 -0.54 -14.30 -31.42
N ILE A 131 0.26 -14.36 -32.48
CA ILE A 131 0.43 -13.30 -33.47
C ILE A 131 -0.28 -13.82 -34.72
N GLU A 132 -1.53 -13.45 -34.91
CA GLU A 132 -2.31 -13.73 -36.13
C GLU A 132 -2.32 -12.50 -37.03
#